data_AF-A0A662HRF8-F1
#
_entry.id   AF-A0A662HRF8-F1
#
_cell.length_a   1.000
_cell.length_b   1.000
_cell.length_c   1.000
_cell.angle_alpha   90.00
_cell.angle_beta   90.00
_cell.angle_gamma   90.00
#
_symmetry.space_group_name_H-M   'P 1'
#
loop_
_entity.id
_entity.type
_entity.pdbx_description
1 polymer ?
#
loop_
_entity_poly.entity_id
_entity_poly.type
_entity_poly.pdbx_seq_one_letter_code
_entity_poly.pdbx_strand_id
1 'polypeptide(L)'
;IVRKALEISVSDPRIPSLDPPEAYALAIAYKENCICLTENKGVLRLVEYYNEFKKVKVWRSLELFKYLYSKGLIEDFEKELENYSRDTGHVFPKKRFS
;
A
#
# COMPACT_ATOMS: atom_id res chain seq x y z
N ILE A 1 3.03 11.83 -13.81
CA ILE A 1 2.85 10.73 -12.83
C ILE A 1 1.44 10.17 -12.91
N VAL A 2 0.39 10.90 -12.49
CA VAL A 2 -1.02 10.42 -12.50
C VAL A 2 -1.44 9.82 -13.85
N ARG A 3 -1.47 10.62 -14.92
CA ARG A 3 -1.88 10.17 -16.27
C ARG A 3 -1.11 8.93 -16.72
N LYS A 4 0.20 8.93 -16.51
CA LYS A 4 1.07 7.82 -16.92
C LYS A 4 0.79 6.54 -16.13
N ALA A 5 0.54 6.64 -14.82
CA ALA A 5 0.18 5.49 -14.00
C ALA A 5 -1.14 4.86 -14.48
N LEU A 6 -2.13 5.68 -14.84
CA LEU A 6 -3.40 5.23 -15.42
C LEU A 6 -3.17 4.53 -16.77
N GLU A 7 -2.45 5.18 -17.69
CA GLU A 7 -2.13 4.61 -19.02
C GLU A 7 -1.40 3.26 -18.91
N ILE A 8 -0.41 3.14 -18.01
CA ILE A 8 0.28 1.87 -17.74
C ILE A 8 -0.69 0.82 -17.21
N SER A 9 -1.54 1.17 -16.23
CA SER A 9 -2.48 0.22 -15.63
C SER A 9 -3.55 -0.31 -16.58
N VAL A 10 -3.87 0.44 -17.65
CA VAL A 10 -4.81 0.01 -18.69
C VAL A 10 -4.11 -0.81 -19.77
N SER A 11 -2.84 -0.52 -20.07
CA SER A 11 -2.10 -1.12 -21.18
C SER A 11 -1.31 -2.38 -20.81
N ASP A 12 -0.89 -2.53 -19.55
CA ASP A 12 -0.13 -3.70 -19.07
C ASP A 12 -1.05 -4.67 -18.30
N PRO A 13 -1.36 -5.86 -18.83
CA PRO A 13 -2.29 -6.80 -18.20
C PRO A 13 -1.79 -7.38 -16.87
N ARG A 14 -0.51 -7.19 -16.53
CA ARG A 14 0.05 -7.60 -15.23
C ARG A 14 -0.29 -6.63 -14.10
N ILE A 15 -0.77 -5.43 -14.46
CA ILE A 15 -1.14 -4.37 -13.52
C ILE A 15 -2.67 -4.27 -13.52
N PRO A 16 -3.34 -4.52 -12.38
CA PRO A 16 -4.75 -4.19 -12.24
C PRO A 16 -5.02 -2.72 -12.58
N SER A 17 -6.10 -2.46 -13.32
CA SER A 17 -6.49 -1.09 -13.68
C SER A 17 -6.58 -0.21 -12.43
N LEU A 18 -6.01 0.99 -12.54
CA LEU A 18 -6.09 2.00 -11.49
C LEU A 18 -7.21 2.97 -11.79
N ASP A 19 -7.94 3.37 -10.76
CA ASP A 19 -8.82 4.52 -10.83
C ASP A 19 -8.05 5.81 -10.49
N PRO A 20 -8.58 6.99 -10.85
CA PRO A 20 -7.91 8.26 -10.58
C PRO A 20 -7.47 8.46 -9.12
N PRO A 21 -8.26 8.12 -8.07
CA PRO A 21 -7.85 8.31 -6.68
C PRO A 21 -6.53 7.60 -6.34
N GLU A 22 -6.33 6.37 -6.77
CA GLU A 22 -5.11 5.59 -6.52
C GLU A 22 -3.91 6.21 -7.25
N ALA A 23 -4.12 6.64 -8.49
CA ALA A 23 -3.09 7.30 -9.28
C ALA A 23 -2.67 8.65 -8.65
N TYR A 24 -3.62 9.38 -8.06
CA TYR A 24 -3.33 10.60 -7.29
C TYR A 24 -2.57 10.31 -6.00
N ALA A 25 -2.98 9.31 -5.21
CA ALA A 25 -2.28 8.93 -3.98
C ALA A 25 -0.82 8.55 -4.26
N LEU A 26 -0.58 7.74 -5.28
CA LEU A 26 0.78 7.40 -5.76
C LEU A 26 1.55 8.66 -6.17
N ALA A 27 0.91 9.58 -6.91
CA ALA A 27 1.56 10.79 -7.39
C ALA A 27 1.93 11.77 -6.28
N ILE A 28 1.10 11.87 -5.24
CA ILE A 28 1.40 12.66 -4.03
C ILE A 28 2.60 12.04 -3.33
N ALA A 29 2.59 10.73 -3.07
CA ALA A 29 3.73 10.04 -2.45
C ALA A 29 5.03 10.20 -3.25
N TYR A 30 4.95 10.17 -4.58
CA TYR A 30 6.07 10.42 -5.48
C TYR A 30 6.63 11.83 -5.37
N LYS A 31 5.77 12.85 -5.26
CA LYS A 31 6.17 14.26 -5.20
C LYS A 31 6.68 14.66 -3.83
N GLU A 32 5.96 14.27 -2.78
CA GLU A 32 6.24 14.65 -1.40
C GLU A 32 7.27 13.74 -0.72
N ASN A 33 7.77 12.72 -1.43
CA ASN A 33 8.71 11.73 -0.92
C ASN A 33 8.21 11.07 0.39
N CYS A 34 6.92 10.75 0.43
CA CYS A 34 6.28 10.12 1.57
C CYS A 34 5.82 8.69 1.22
N ILE A 35 5.33 7.98 2.23
CA ILE A 35 4.83 6.62 2.08
C ILE A 35 3.43 6.66 1.47
N CYS A 36 3.21 5.90 0.40
CA CYS A 36 1.87 5.65 -0.12
C CYS A 36 1.24 4.50 0.68
N LEU A 37 0.26 4.80 1.53
CA LEU A 37 -0.48 3.76 2.28
C LEU A 37 -1.65 3.26 1.43
N THR A 38 -1.61 2.01 0.97
CA THR A 38 -2.69 1.43 0.14
C THR A 38 -2.65 -0.10 0.10
N GLU A 39 -3.83 -0.72 0.04
CA GLU A 39 -4.00 -2.15 -0.27
C GLU A 39 -4.14 -2.43 -1.78
N ASN A 40 -4.16 -1.38 -2.61
CA ASN A 40 -4.45 -1.50 -4.02
C ASN A 40 -3.33 -2.26 -4.77
N LYS A 41 -3.69 -3.41 -5.33
CA LYS A 41 -2.76 -4.30 -6.06
C LYS A 41 -2.16 -3.65 -7.30
N GLY A 42 -2.89 -2.78 -7.98
CA GLY A 42 -2.39 -2.03 -9.14
C GLY A 42 -1.20 -1.16 -8.75
N VAL A 43 -1.32 -0.41 -7.66
CA VAL A 43 -0.23 0.46 -7.15
C VAL A 43 0.97 -0.38 -6.76
N LEU A 44 0.76 -1.49 -6.04
CA LEU A 44 1.82 -2.41 -5.63
C LEU A 44 2.59 -2.98 -6.83
N ARG A 45 1.89 -3.46 -7.87
CA ARG A 45 2.52 -4.00 -9.09
C ARG A 45 3.25 -2.93 -9.89
N LEU A 46 2.68 -1.73 -9.93
CA LEU A 46 3.26 -0.62 -10.66
C LEU A 46 4.60 -0.17 -10.03
N VAL A 47 4.70 -0.07 -8.70
CA VAL A 47 5.99 0.22 -8.04
C VAL A 47 6.98 -0.94 -8.13
N GLU A 48 6.51 -2.19 -8.21
CA GLU A 48 7.33 -3.39 -8.35
C GLU A 48 7.98 -3.47 -9.75
N TYR A 49 7.20 -3.27 -10.81
CA TYR A 49 7.63 -3.56 -12.18
C TYR A 49 8.23 -2.36 -12.92
N TYR A 50 7.85 -1.14 -12.58
CA TYR A 50 8.25 0.05 -13.33
C TYR A 50 9.27 0.88 -12.54
N ASN A 51 10.52 0.94 -13.04
CA ASN A 51 11.63 1.63 -12.39
C ASN A 51 11.33 3.09 -12.03
N GLU A 52 10.51 3.78 -12.84
CA GLU A 52 10.16 5.17 -12.58
C GLU A 52 9.41 5.36 -11.25
N PHE A 53 8.67 4.35 -10.78
CA PHE A 53 7.91 4.43 -9.54
C PHE A 53 8.60 3.76 -8.35
N LYS A 54 9.77 3.13 -8.55
CA LYS A 54 10.52 2.44 -7.48
C LYS A 54 10.94 3.33 -6.32
N LYS A 55 11.02 4.66 -6.54
CA LYS A 55 11.31 5.61 -5.46
C LYS A 55 10.16 5.74 -4.45
N VAL A 56 8.93 5.34 -4.81
CA VAL A 56 7.79 5.41 -3.91
C VAL A 56 7.79 4.20 -3.00
N LYS A 57 7.86 4.44 -1.70
CA LYS A 57 7.65 3.38 -0.71
C LYS A 57 6.15 3.18 -0.51
N VAL A 58 5.69 1.96 -0.70
CA VAL A 58 4.28 1.59 -0.45
C VAL A 58 4.21 0.77 0.83
N TRP A 59 3.30 1.14 1.71
CA TRP A 59 2.91 0.34 2.86
C TRP A 59 1.48 -0.15 2.69
N ARG A 60 1.24 -1.38 3.13
CA ARG A 60 -0.10 -1.86 3.47
C ARG A 60 -0.33 -1.65 4.97
N SER A 61 -1.56 -1.90 5.39
CA SER A 61 -1.99 -1.86 6.79
C SER A 61 -1.06 -2.66 7.71
N LEU A 62 -0.64 -3.87 7.33
CA LEU A 62 0.25 -4.70 8.14
C LEU A 62 1.60 -4.02 8.41
N GLU A 63 2.22 -3.43 7.39
CA GLU A 63 3.49 -2.71 7.46
C GLU A 63 3.34 -1.46 8.35
N LEU A 64 2.20 -0.78 8.29
CA LEU A 64 1.86 0.31 9.20
C LEU A 64 1.76 -0.16 10.65
N PHE A 65 1.00 -1.22 10.94
CA PHE A 65 0.89 -1.75 12.31
C PHE A 65 2.25 -2.19 12.85
N LYS A 66 3.09 -2.84 12.03
CA LYS A 66 4.45 -3.23 12.44
C LYS A 66 5.28 -2.01 12.81
N TYR A 67 5.16 -0.94 12.02
CA TYR A 67 5.83 0.31 12.31
C TYR A 67 5.33 0.93 13.62
N LEU A 68 4.01 1.02 13.84
CA LEU A 68 3.44 1.58 15.06
C LEU A 68 3.88 0.80 16.31
N TYR A 69 3.89 -0.53 16.23
CA TYR A 69 4.36 -1.40 17.32
C TYR A 69 5.85 -1.17 17.60
N SER A 70 6.67 -1.09 16.56
CA SER A 70 8.11 -0.79 16.70
C SER A 70 8.41 0.57 17.33
N LYS A 71 7.43 1.50 17.29
CA LYS A 71 7.51 2.84 17.88
C LYS A 71 6.89 2.93 19.27
N GLY A 72 6.34 1.82 19.80
CA GLY A 72 5.62 1.83 21.08
C GLY A 72 4.32 2.64 21.05
N LEU A 73 3.78 2.91 19.86
CA LEU A 73 2.50 3.63 19.68
C LEU A 73 1.30 2.70 19.81
N ILE A 74 1.52 1.40 19.67
CA ILE A 74 0.59 0.34 20.03
C ILE A 74 1.35 -0.70 20.84
N GLU A 75 0.70 -1.24 21.86
CA GLU A 75 1.32 -2.20 22.79
C GLU A 75 0.98 -3.65 22.41
N ASP A 76 -0.24 -3.89 21.94
CA ASP A 76 -0.74 -5.23 21.61
C ASP A 76 -0.98 -5.34 20.10
N PHE A 77 0.06 -5.76 19.38
CA PHE A 77 0.03 -5.86 17.92
C PHE A 77 -1.07 -6.80 17.40
N GLU A 78 -1.26 -7.95 18.04
CA GLU A 78 -2.25 -8.94 17.59
C GLU A 78 -3.67 -8.43 17.80
N LYS A 79 -3.96 -7.85 18.96
CA LYS A 79 -5.26 -7.25 19.25
C LYS A 79 -5.61 -6.12 18.30
N GLU A 80 -4.65 -5.27 17.94
CA GLU A 80 -4.90 -4.18 17.00
C GLU A 80 -5.16 -4.68 15.56
N LEU A 81 -4.47 -5.75 15.13
CA LEU A 81 -4.79 -6.41 13.87
C LEU A 81 -6.19 -7.05 13.89
N GLU A 82 -6.59 -7.68 15.00
CA GLU A 82 -7.93 -8.24 15.16
C GLU A 82 -9.02 -7.16 15.12
N ASN A 83 -8.82 -6.05 15.83
CA ASN A 83 -9.71 -4.91 15.81
C ASN A 83 -9.87 -4.37 14.38
N TYR A 84 -8.77 -4.11 13.67
CA TYR A 84 -8.81 -3.64 12.29
C TYR A 84 -9.52 -4.63 11.37
N SER A 85 -9.26 -5.93 11.53
CA SER A 85 -9.91 -6.99 10.75
C SER A 85 -11.42 -7.02 10.97
N ARG A 86 -11.85 -6.85 12.22
CA ARG A 86 -13.27 -6.79 12.59
C ARG A 86 -13.96 -5.56 11.98
N ASP A 87 -13.29 -4.42 12.00
CA ASP A 87 -13.90 -3.15 11.58
C ASP A 87 -13.92 -3.00 10.04
N THR A 88 -12.96 -3.59 9.34
CA THR A 88 -12.81 -3.42 7.87
C THR A 88 -13.14 -4.68 7.07
N GLY A 89 -13.26 -5.83 7.72
CA GLY A 89 -13.32 -7.14 7.06
C GLY A 89 -11.99 -7.58 6.42
N HIS A 90 -10.90 -6.83 6.62
CA HIS A 90 -9.58 -7.22 6.12
C HIS A 90 -9.10 -8.49 6.82
N VAL A 91 -8.53 -9.42 6.05
CA VAL A 91 -7.99 -10.67 6.59
C VAL A 91 -6.48 -10.66 6.49
N PHE A 92 -5.81 -10.53 7.64
CA PHE A 92 -4.37 -10.70 7.69
C PHE A 92 -3.98 -12.19 7.59
N PRO A 93 -2.91 -12.54 6.85
CA PRO A 93 -2.44 -13.91 6.76
C PRO A 93 -1.93 -14.41 8.12
N LYS A 94 -2.42 -15.57 8.57
CA LYS A 94 -2.12 -16.19 9.89
C LYS A 94 -0.69 -16.70 10.09
N LYS A 95 0.27 -16.38 9.22
CA LYS A 95 1.67 -16.76 9.47
C LYS A 95 2.13 -15.95 10.68
N ARG A 96 2.48 -16.65 11.77
CA ARG A 96 3.06 -16.09 13.00
C ARG A 96 3.97 -14.94 12.59
N PHE A 97 3.62 -13.74 13.04
CA PHE A 97 4.36 -12.51 12.78
C PHE A 97 5.68 -12.55 13.58
N SER A 98 6.56 -13.49 13.22
CA SER A 98 7.92 -13.65 13.75
C SER A 98 8.88 -12.73 12.99
#